data_AF-A0AAD3H1W0-F1
#
_entry.id   AF-A0AAD3H1W0-F1
#
_cell.length_a   1.000
_cell.length_b   1.000
_cell.length_c   1.000
_cell.angle_alpha   90.00
_cell.angle_beta   90.00
_cell.angle_gamma   90.00
#
_symmetry.space_group_name_H-M   'P 1'
#
loop_
_entity.id
_entity.type
_entity.pdbx_description
1 polymer ?
#
loop_
_entity_poly.entity_id
_entity_poly.type
_entity_poly.pdbx_seq_one_letter_code
_entity_poly.pdbx_strand_id
1 'polypeptide(L)'
;MEYDYRAVLAGVELETILFRPCLELLAIKSLASVMKDYVDACGVEYMYDRIGTLPRSSITLLSIHCRDINDDIAYILGRHCHVQDLVLHACSNIEQEDDEIELENKVVQGIECDWNTRTLTTAGLLSIVNNISSSMNHDDGDEDILESWENLSLDDTDEDTLTSIHTATIDARGCDLQRLELRNFHPQKKFLHELGYFLSKCPNLTHLSLSSSLDSTTGPQILFYHYEEMQFGTETIVDILPNLQVLDLQGCQWLTVDTLKTFLFHIKNPSACNGECKSYTPTLEMVCVGSCNKYVSEKCTALNEFTAGKPLICINPPL
;
A
#
# COMPACT_ATOMS: atom_id res chain seq x y z
N MET A 1 -40.77 -10.93 -18.56
CA MET A 1 -39.56 -10.51 -17.83
C MET A 1 -39.20 -9.13 -18.32
N GLU A 2 -39.83 -8.11 -17.73
CA GLU A 2 -39.47 -6.72 -17.97
C GLU A 2 -38.23 -6.44 -17.12
N TYR A 3 -37.09 -6.27 -17.80
CA TYR A 3 -35.87 -5.77 -17.18
C TYR A 3 -36.13 -4.32 -16.76
N ASP A 4 -36.05 -4.06 -15.46
CA ASP A 4 -36.30 -2.76 -14.87
C ASP A 4 -35.16 -1.78 -15.20
N TYR A 5 -35.30 -1.08 -16.33
CA TYR A 5 -34.39 -0.01 -16.77
C TYR A 5 -34.33 1.19 -15.81
N ARG A 6 -35.16 1.26 -14.77
CA ARG A 6 -35.15 2.37 -13.80
C ARG A 6 -34.02 2.27 -12.78
N ALA A 7 -33.52 1.07 -12.49
CA ALA A 7 -32.38 0.89 -11.59
C ALA A 7 -31.06 1.40 -12.19
N VAL A 8 -30.91 1.32 -13.52
CA VAL A 8 -29.71 1.78 -14.24
C VAL A 8 -29.67 3.31 -14.32
N LEU A 9 -30.83 3.96 -14.44
CA LEU A 9 -30.90 5.44 -14.44
C LEU A 9 -30.70 6.03 -13.04
N ALA A 10 -31.11 5.34 -11.97
CA ALA A 10 -30.85 5.78 -10.60
C ALA A 10 -29.36 5.74 -10.21
N GLY A 11 -28.57 4.83 -10.81
CA GLY A 11 -27.11 4.78 -10.62
C GLY A 11 -26.36 5.88 -11.38
N VAL A 12 -26.83 6.28 -12.56
CA VAL A 12 -26.24 7.37 -13.36
C VAL A 12 -26.63 8.75 -12.82
N GLU A 13 -27.79 8.87 -12.16
CA GLU A 13 -28.22 10.10 -11.49
C GLU A 13 -27.47 10.38 -10.18
N LEU A 14 -26.82 9.38 -9.56
CA LEU A 14 -25.97 9.63 -8.38
C LEU A 14 -24.66 10.35 -8.73
N GLU A 15 -24.07 10.07 -9.90
CA GLU A 15 -22.85 10.73 -10.35
C GLU A 15 -23.07 12.17 -10.82
N THR A 16 -24.31 12.55 -11.14
CA THR A 16 -24.65 13.91 -11.59
C THR A 16 -25.25 14.80 -10.49
N ILE A 17 -25.65 14.24 -9.34
CA ILE A 17 -26.35 14.99 -8.28
C ILE A 17 -25.52 15.17 -6.98
N LEU A 18 -24.35 14.52 -6.82
CA LEU A 18 -23.57 14.58 -5.56
C LEU A 18 -22.18 15.24 -5.58
N PHE A 19 -21.70 15.80 -6.70
CA PHE A 19 -20.43 16.54 -6.71
C PHE A 19 -20.63 18.04 -6.84
N ARG A 20 -21.38 18.65 -5.91
CA ARG A 20 -21.14 20.07 -5.63
C ARG A 20 -19.79 20.15 -4.94
N PRO A 21 -18.78 20.85 -5.50
CA PRO A 21 -17.52 21.04 -4.80
C PRO A 21 -17.84 21.75 -3.48
N CYS A 22 -17.74 21.04 -2.36
CA CYS A 22 -17.75 21.69 -1.07
C CYS A 22 -16.41 22.41 -0.89
N LEU A 23 -16.41 23.46 -0.06
CA LEU A 23 -15.20 24.22 0.24
C LEU A 23 -14.07 23.29 0.74
N GLU A 24 -14.42 22.27 1.51
CA GLU A 24 -13.50 21.25 2.00
C GLU A 24 -12.80 20.51 0.86
N LEU A 25 -13.55 19.95 -0.11
CA LEU A 25 -12.97 19.23 -1.24
C LEU A 25 -12.04 20.13 -2.07
N LEU A 26 -12.44 21.39 -2.29
CA LEU A 26 -11.60 22.35 -3.01
C LEU A 26 -10.31 22.65 -2.23
N ALA A 27 -10.41 22.86 -0.91
CA ALA A 27 -9.26 23.12 -0.05
C ALA A 27 -8.30 21.92 -0.01
N ILE A 28 -8.82 20.70 0.11
CA ILE A 28 -8.03 19.45 0.09
C ILE A 28 -7.31 19.30 -1.25
N LYS A 29 -8.01 19.50 -2.37
CA LYS A 29 -7.38 19.43 -3.70
C LYS A 29 -6.28 20.47 -3.87
N SER A 30 -6.50 21.69 -3.40
CA SER A 30 -5.49 22.74 -3.41
C SER A 30 -4.28 22.35 -2.56
N LEU A 31 -4.49 21.87 -1.32
CA LEU A 31 -3.42 21.42 -0.44
C LEU A 31 -2.63 20.25 -1.06
N ALA A 32 -3.33 19.25 -1.59
CA ALA A 32 -2.73 18.06 -2.20
C ALA A 32 -1.73 18.42 -3.30
N SER A 33 -2.03 19.44 -4.11
CA SER A 33 -1.19 19.86 -5.23
C SER A 33 0.13 20.53 -4.82
N VAL A 34 0.22 21.01 -3.58
CA VAL A 34 1.40 21.70 -3.03
C VAL A 34 1.92 21.02 -1.76
N MET A 35 1.45 19.81 -1.47
CA MET A 35 1.73 19.11 -0.21
C MET A 35 3.24 18.98 0.02
N LYS A 36 3.97 18.59 -1.04
CA LYS A 36 5.42 18.47 -1.01
C LYS A 36 6.11 19.79 -0.63
N ASP A 37 5.76 20.88 -1.31
CA ASP A 37 6.32 22.21 -1.02
C ASP A 37 6.08 22.63 0.44
N TYR A 38 4.93 22.26 1.01
CA TYR A 38 4.62 22.52 2.41
C TYR A 38 5.44 21.66 3.37
N VAL A 39 5.64 20.38 3.06
CA VAL A 39 6.52 19.49 3.84
C VAL A 39 7.95 20.01 3.82
N ASP A 40 8.45 20.42 2.66
CA ASP A 40 9.79 20.98 2.50
C ASP A 40 9.94 22.31 3.28
N ALA A 41 8.91 23.16 3.27
CA ALA A 41 8.96 24.47 3.91
C ALA A 41 8.72 24.43 5.43
N CYS A 42 7.86 23.55 5.91
CA CYS A 42 7.42 23.53 7.32
C CYS A 42 8.00 22.37 8.12
N GLY A 43 8.52 21.33 7.47
CA GLY A 43 9.04 20.11 8.08
C GLY A 43 7.98 19.02 8.23
N VAL A 44 8.46 17.76 8.21
CA VAL A 44 7.64 16.54 8.25
C VAL A 44 6.78 16.46 9.52
N GLU A 45 7.38 16.64 10.69
CA GLU A 45 6.68 16.53 11.99
C GLU A 45 5.58 17.59 12.15
N TYR A 46 5.84 18.83 11.74
CA TYR A 46 4.83 19.88 11.79
C TYR A 46 3.63 19.52 10.90
N MET A 47 3.88 19.02 9.69
CA MET A 47 2.83 18.61 8.77
C MET A 47 2.07 17.39 9.30
N TYR A 48 2.78 16.41 9.86
CA TYR A 48 2.20 15.25 10.53
C TYR A 48 1.20 15.66 11.62
N ASP A 49 1.59 16.54 12.54
CA ASP A 49 0.71 17.02 13.62
C ASP A 49 -0.53 17.74 13.08
N ARG A 50 -0.37 18.54 12.04
CA ARG A 50 -1.48 19.30 11.45
C ARG A 50 -2.46 18.40 10.70
N ILE A 51 -1.95 17.49 9.88
CA ILE A 51 -2.77 16.52 9.13
C ILE A 51 -3.49 15.58 10.09
N GLY A 52 -2.85 15.17 11.19
CA GLY A 52 -3.44 14.31 12.21
C GLY A 52 -4.69 14.89 12.90
N THR A 53 -4.95 16.20 12.79
CA THR A 53 -6.19 16.83 13.31
C THR A 53 -7.37 16.74 12.34
N LEU A 54 -7.13 16.33 11.09
CA LEU A 54 -8.17 16.22 10.08
C LEU A 54 -9.04 14.98 10.32
N PRO A 55 -10.33 15.02 9.96
CA PRO A 55 -11.16 13.82 9.95
C PRO A 55 -10.62 12.76 8.98
N ARG A 56 -10.88 11.48 9.29
CA ARG A 56 -10.52 10.34 8.42
C ARG A 56 -10.86 10.57 6.95
N SER A 57 -12.08 11.00 6.65
CA SER A 57 -12.56 11.23 5.29
C SER A 57 -11.71 12.27 4.54
N SER A 58 -11.24 13.30 5.25
CA SER A 58 -10.44 14.38 4.68
C SER A 58 -9.02 13.90 4.37
N ILE A 59 -8.42 13.07 5.23
CA ILE A 59 -7.10 12.45 4.98
C ILE A 59 -7.18 11.50 3.78
N THR A 60 -8.22 10.67 3.70
CA THR A 60 -8.44 9.80 2.53
C THR A 60 -8.59 10.60 1.23
N LEU A 61 -9.37 11.69 1.25
CA LEU A 61 -9.49 12.58 0.09
C LEU A 61 -8.15 13.24 -0.26
N LEU A 62 -7.37 13.64 0.75
CA LEU A 62 -6.04 14.20 0.56
C LEU A 62 -5.10 13.19 -0.09
N SER A 63 -5.08 11.94 0.38
CA SER A 63 -4.24 10.88 -0.18
C SER A 63 -4.61 10.54 -1.62
N ILE A 64 -5.90 10.54 -1.96
CA ILE A 64 -6.38 10.33 -3.34
C ILE A 64 -5.89 11.43 -4.30
N HIS A 65 -5.84 12.67 -3.82
CA HIS A 65 -5.49 13.82 -4.66
C HIS A 65 -4.01 14.16 -4.67
N CYS A 66 -3.26 13.68 -3.68
CA CYS A 66 -1.81 13.87 -3.61
C CYS A 66 -1.12 12.95 -4.62
N ARG A 67 -0.26 13.53 -5.45
CA ARG A 67 0.57 12.79 -6.42
C ARG A 67 2.02 12.79 -5.97
N ASP A 68 2.79 11.88 -6.56
CA ASP A 68 4.24 11.78 -6.34
C ASP A 68 4.59 11.66 -4.85
N ILE A 69 3.81 10.84 -4.15
CA ILE A 69 3.99 10.57 -2.72
C ILE A 69 5.33 9.85 -2.53
N ASN A 70 6.15 10.40 -1.64
CA ASN A 70 7.40 9.83 -1.14
C ASN A 70 7.21 9.30 0.29
N ASP A 71 8.30 8.82 0.91
CA ASP A 71 8.27 8.27 2.27
C ASP A 71 7.75 9.27 3.31
N ASP A 72 8.17 10.53 3.25
CA ASP A 72 7.76 11.57 4.19
C ASP A 72 6.25 11.86 4.10
N ILE A 73 5.72 11.98 2.89
CA ILE A 73 4.29 12.20 2.69
C ILE A 73 3.48 10.94 3.07
N ALA A 74 3.99 9.74 2.78
CA ALA A 74 3.35 8.50 3.20
C ALA A 74 3.30 8.37 4.72
N TYR A 75 4.37 8.75 5.42
CA TYR A 75 4.42 8.87 6.87
C TYR A 75 3.35 9.85 7.38
N ILE A 76 3.33 11.07 6.84
CA ILE A 76 2.38 12.12 7.24
C ILE A 76 0.93 11.68 7.04
N LEU A 77 0.61 11.01 5.93
CA LEU A 77 -0.77 10.62 5.63
C LEU A 77 -1.18 9.33 6.34
N GLY A 78 -0.24 8.41 6.54
CA GLY A 78 -0.53 7.05 6.96
C GLY A 78 -0.43 6.83 8.47
N ARG A 79 0.49 7.51 9.17
CA ARG A 79 0.81 7.21 10.58
C ARG A 79 -0.19 7.82 11.57
N HIS A 80 -1.48 7.64 11.31
CA HIS A 80 -2.54 8.11 12.18
C HIS A 80 -3.49 6.97 12.55
N CYS A 81 -3.80 6.83 13.84
CA CYS A 81 -4.61 5.72 14.35
C CYS A 81 -6.03 5.63 13.77
N HIS A 82 -6.56 6.73 13.22
CA HIS A 82 -7.91 6.78 12.67
C HIS A 82 -7.95 6.63 11.13
N VAL A 83 -6.79 6.51 10.48
CA VAL A 83 -6.69 6.28 9.03
C VAL A 83 -6.98 4.82 8.74
N GLN A 84 -7.95 4.59 7.86
CA GLN A 84 -8.33 3.25 7.43
C GLN A 84 -8.31 3.07 5.91
N ASP A 85 -8.38 4.17 5.15
CA ASP A 85 -8.35 4.17 3.69
C ASP A 85 -7.22 5.08 3.23
N LEU A 86 -6.22 4.49 2.60
CA LEU A 86 -5.01 5.19 2.17
C LEU A 86 -4.71 4.89 0.70
N VAL A 87 -4.46 5.94 -0.06
CA VAL A 87 -4.08 5.85 -1.47
C VAL A 87 -2.73 6.53 -1.63
N LEU A 88 -1.71 5.76 -2.03
CA LEU A 88 -0.34 6.21 -2.20
C LEU A 88 0.03 6.13 -3.68
N HIS A 89 0.06 7.29 -4.33
CA HIS A 89 0.49 7.47 -5.72
C HIS A 89 1.98 7.74 -5.76
N ALA A 90 2.80 6.69 -5.90
CA ALA A 90 4.24 6.85 -6.04
C ALA A 90 4.60 7.54 -7.37
N CYS A 91 5.72 8.26 -7.38
CA CYS A 91 6.24 8.92 -8.57
C CYS A 91 6.63 7.88 -9.63
N SER A 92 6.12 8.03 -10.86
CA SER A 92 6.37 7.10 -11.97
C SER A 92 7.65 7.38 -12.76
N ASN A 93 8.36 8.47 -12.45
CA ASN A 93 9.44 9.00 -13.29
C ASN A 93 10.80 8.34 -13.05
N ILE A 94 10.85 7.13 -12.50
CA ILE A 94 12.10 6.36 -12.52
C ILE A 94 12.21 5.78 -13.93
N GLU A 95 12.82 6.53 -14.84
CA GLU A 95 13.55 5.92 -15.94
C GLU A 95 14.55 4.96 -15.26
N GLN A 96 14.22 3.66 -15.23
CA GLN A 96 15.14 2.60 -14.88
C GLN A 96 16.20 2.54 -15.99
N GLU A 97 17.04 3.57 -16.11
CA GLU A 97 18.31 3.43 -16.79
C GLU A 97 19.20 2.54 -15.92
N ASP A 98 19.91 1.63 -16.57
CA ASP A 98 20.82 0.62 -16.02
C ASP A 98 22.03 1.21 -15.22
N ASP A 99 21.89 2.38 -14.63
CA ASP A 99 22.89 3.12 -13.86
C ASP A 99 22.88 2.73 -12.37
N GLU A 100 22.64 1.45 -12.07
CA GLU A 100 22.73 0.86 -10.72
C GLU A 100 24.13 1.05 -10.08
N ILE A 101 25.17 1.30 -10.88
CA ILE A 101 26.54 1.51 -10.40
C ILE A 101 26.82 3.00 -10.08
N GLU A 102 26.04 3.94 -10.59
CA GLU A 102 26.34 5.38 -10.42
C GLU A 102 25.71 5.97 -9.16
N LEU A 103 24.56 5.46 -8.70
CA LEU A 103 23.90 5.94 -7.47
C LEU A 103 24.66 5.59 -6.20
N GLU A 104 25.20 4.37 -6.07
CA GLU A 104 26.04 4.00 -4.92
C GLU A 104 27.32 4.87 -4.85
N ASN A 105 27.88 5.23 -6.00
CA ASN A 105 29.04 6.12 -6.07
C ASN A 105 28.70 7.59 -5.74
N LYS A 106 27.47 8.06 -6.02
CA LYS A 106 27.03 9.43 -5.68
C LYS A 106 26.76 9.60 -4.19
N VAL A 107 26.22 8.58 -3.52
CA VAL A 107 26.02 8.58 -2.05
C VAL A 107 27.35 8.60 -1.31
N VAL A 108 28.35 7.84 -1.78
CA VAL A 108 29.72 7.85 -1.22
C VAL A 108 30.43 9.19 -1.43
N GLN A 109 29.98 10.02 -2.38
CA GLN A 109 30.55 11.34 -2.68
C GLN A 109 29.88 12.51 -1.94
N GLY A 110 28.92 12.26 -1.04
CA GLY A 110 28.28 13.32 -0.26
C GLY A 110 27.46 14.30 -1.12
N ILE A 111 27.03 13.86 -2.31
CA ILE A 111 26.10 14.64 -3.13
C ILE A 111 24.72 14.44 -2.51
N GLU A 112 24.21 15.48 -1.83
CA GLU A 112 22.82 15.52 -1.35
C GLU A 112 21.89 15.12 -2.50
N CYS A 113 21.28 13.95 -2.39
CA CYS A 113 20.26 13.53 -3.34
C CYS A 113 19.11 14.53 -3.25
N ASP A 114 18.87 15.23 -4.37
CA ASP A 114 17.77 16.17 -4.51
C ASP A 114 16.47 15.53 -4.02
N TRP A 115 15.74 16.18 -3.12
CA TRP A 115 14.48 15.69 -2.54
C TRP A 115 13.44 15.40 -3.63
N ASN A 116 13.66 15.95 -4.82
CA ASN A 116 12.92 15.65 -6.05
C ASN A 116 13.02 14.21 -6.56
N THR A 117 13.94 13.40 -6.06
CA THR A 117 14.11 12.00 -6.50
C THR A 117 13.66 10.97 -5.47
N ARG A 118 13.27 11.38 -4.25
CA ARG A 118 12.80 10.45 -3.23
C ARG A 118 11.47 9.85 -3.64
N THR A 119 11.47 8.56 -3.94
CA THR A 119 10.27 7.79 -4.26
C THR A 119 9.75 7.09 -3.01
N LEU A 120 8.49 6.64 -3.05
CA LEU A 120 7.95 5.80 -2.00
C LEU A 120 8.71 4.45 -1.97
N THR A 121 9.28 4.13 -0.82
CA THR A 121 9.99 2.89 -0.54
C THR A 121 9.21 2.01 0.44
N THR A 122 9.68 0.78 0.63
CA THR A 122 9.17 -0.11 1.67
C THR A 122 9.46 0.39 3.08
N ALA A 123 10.57 1.10 3.30
CA ALA A 123 10.86 1.75 4.58
C ALA A 123 9.82 2.84 4.90
N GLY A 124 9.43 3.63 3.89
CA GLY A 124 8.32 4.58 4.01
C GLY A 124 7.01 3.92 4.40
N LEU A 125 6.67 2.78 3.79
CA LEU A 125 5.49 2.00 4.20
C LEU A 125 5.62 1.49 5.64
N LEU A 126 6.79 1.01 6.05
CA LEU A 126 7.01 0.54 7.42
C LEU A 126 6.88 1.65 8.47
N SER A 127 7.20 2.89 8.10
CA SER A 127 7.02 4.05 8.98
C SER A 127 5.56 4.28 9.40
N ILE A 128 4.60 3.84 8.57
CA ILE A 128 3.16 3.94 8.83
C ILE A 128 2.73 3.03 9.99
N VAL A 129 3.33 1.83 10.09
CA VAL A 129 2.94 0.80 11.07
C VAL A 129 3.76 0.84 12.34
N ASN A 130 4.92 1.49 12.32
CA ASN A 130 5.80 1.65 13.48
C ASN A 130 5.26 2.73 14.43
N ASN A 131 4.09 2.48 15.02
CA ASN A 131 3.62 3.21 16.20
C ASN A 131 4.47 2.76 17.40
N ILE A 132 5.62 3.41 17.59
CA ILE A 132 6.33 3.36 18.87
C ILE A 132 5.48 4.15 19.87
N SER A 133 4.63 3.42 20.60
CA SER A 133 4.32 3.52 22.04
C SER A 133 4.60 4.83 22.80
N SER A 134 4.34 6.01 22.24
CA SER A 134 4.48 7.30 22.96
C SER A 134 3.15 7.85 23.49
N SER A 135 2.03 7.18 23.21
CA SER A 135 0.72 7.62 23.68
C SER A 135 0.34 6.90 24.98
N MET A 136 0.35 7.65 26.08
CA MET A 136 -0.21 7.38 27.41
C MET A 136 0.75 6.83 28.48
N ASN A 137 1.69 7.68 28.91
CA ASN A 137 1.95 7.87 30.34
C ASN A 137 1.78 9.37 30.66
N HIS A 138 0.54 9.86 30.69
CA HIS A 138 0.22 10.99 31.55
C HIS A 138 0.04 10.40 32.96
N ASP A 139 1.17 10.19 33.63
CA ASP A 139 1.20 10.00 35.07
C ASP A 139 1.28 11.41 35.68
N ASP A 140 0.24 11.78 36.41
CA ASP A 140 0.19 13.00 37.20
C ASP A 140 1.25 12.88 38.32
N GLY A 141 2.41 13.50 38.15
CA GLY A 141 3.40 13.51 39.22
C GLY A 141 4.72 14.18 38.85
N ASP A 142 4.78 15.48 39.14
CA ASP A 142 5.95 16.28 39.53
C ASP A 142 7.22 16.30 38.66
N GLU A 143 7.58 17.54 38.29
CA GLU A 143 8.91 18.07 37.95
C GLU A 143 10.07 17.07 37.81
N ASP A 144 10.60 16.90 36.59
CA ASP A 144 12.06 16.95 36.36
C ASP A 144 12.41 17.18 34.88
N ILE A 145 13.04 18.34 34.65
CA ILE A 145 14.17 18.60 33.75
C ILE A 145 14.07 18.06 32.31
N LEU A 146 13.73 18.98 31.39
CA LEU A 146 14.01 18.93 29.95
C LEU A 146 15.47 18.49 29.68
N GLU A 147 15.66 17.23 29.27
CA GLU A 147 16.84 16.86 28.50
C GLU A 147 16.69 17.35 27.05
N SER A 148 17.77 17.96 26.58
CA SER A 148 17.89 18.70 25.32
C SER A 148 17.52 17.86 24.09
N TRP A 149 16.72 18.44 23.21
CA TRP A 149 16.26 17.90 21.93
C TRP A 149 17.34 17.90 20.82
N GLU A 150 18.61 18.10 21.16
CA GLU A 150 19.71 18.28 20.19
C GLU A 150 20.46 16.98 19.80
N ASN A 151 20.02 15.80 20.26
CA ASN A 151 20.75 14.53 20.04
C ASN A 151 20.14 13.56 19.01
N LEU A 152 19.16 13.98 18.20
CA LEU A 152 18.69 13.19 17.06
C LEU A 152 19.31 13.70 15.75
N SER A 153 20.64 13.64 15.65
CA SER A 153 21.32 13.70 14.36
C SER A 153 21.14 12.35 13.65
N LEU A 154 20.45 12.36 12.52
CA LEU A 154 20.22 11.21 11.63
C LEU A 154 21.49 10.73 10.88
N ASP A 155 22.68 10.83 11.49
CA ASP A 155 23.96 10.73 10.76
C ASP A 155 24.89 9.59 11.19
N ASP A 156 24.45 8.66 12.03
CA ASP A 156 25.23 7.44 12.35
C ASP A 156 24.46 6.18 11.93
N THR A 157 24.55 5.84 10.65
CA THR A 157 24.18 4.51 10.13
C THR A 157 25.23 3.48 10.53
N ASP A 158 25.10 2.93 11.74
CA ASP A 158 25.69 1.65 12.08
C ASP A 158 24.71 0.52 11.71
N GLU A 159 25.24 -0.49 11.00
CA GLU A 159 24.56 -1.69 10.48
C GLU A 159 23.77 -2.48 11.55
N ASP A 160 24.08 -2.26 12.83
CA ASP A 160 23.43 -2.89 13.99
C ASP A 160 22.06 -2.26 14.34
N THR A 161 21.71 -1.10 13.77
CA THR A 161 20.43 -0.43 14.06
C THR A 161 19.24 -1.11 13.35
N LEU A 162 19.49 -1.78 12.22
CA LEU A 162 18.46 -2.52 11.46
C LEU A 162 17.94 -3.75 12.22
N THR A 163 18.77 -4.39 13.05
CA THR A 163 18.34 -5.52 13.89
C THR A 163 17.61 -5.07 15.16
N SER A 164 17.85 -3.85 15.64
CA SER A 164 17.17 -3.30 16.82
C SER A 164 15.71 -2.92 16.55
N ILE A 165 15.38 -2.46 15.34
CA ILE A 165 13.99 -2.18 14.91
C ILE A 165 13.11 -3.46 14.94
N HIS A 166 13.72 -4.64 14.82
CA HIS A 166 13.00 -5.92 14.87
C HIS A 166 12.61 -6.39 16.27
N THR A 167 13.08 -5.74 17.34
CA THR A 167 12.82 -6.18 18.74
C THR A 167 12.04 -5.20 19.60
N ALA A 168 11.64 -4.05 19.07
CA ALA A 168 10.62 -3.24 19.73
C ALA A 168 9.32 -4.07 19.83
N THR A 169 8.83 -4.29 21.04
CA THR A 169 7.54 -4.93 21.30
C THR A 169 6.44 -4.08 20.69
N ILE A 170 6.13 -4.37 19.42
CA ILE A 170 5.05 -3.78 18.64
C ILE A 170 3.76 -4.04 19.42
N ASP A 171 3.08 -2.95 19.77
CA ASP A 171 1.77 -3.00 20.39
C ASP A 171 0.87 -3.93 19.54
N ALA A 172 0.22 -4.90 20.16
CA ALA A 172 -0.55 -5.94 19.46
C ALA A 172 -1.75 -5.37 18.67
N ARG A 173 -1.98 -4.06 18.80
CA ARG A 173 -2.89 -3.27 17.98
C ARG A 173 -2.20 -3.00 16.63
N GLY A 174 -2.33 -3.95 15.70
CA GLY A 174 -1.92 -3.74 14.31
C GLY A 174 -2.53 -2.49 13.70
N CYS A 175 -2.13 -2.15 12.48
CA CYS A 175 -2.66 -1.00 11.77
C CYS A 175 -4.18 -1.16 11.52
N ASP A 176 -4.96 -0.10 11.78
CA ASP A 176 -6.42 -0.06 11.53
C ASP A 176 -6.77 0.08 10.03
N LEU A 177 -5.78 -0.04 9.15
CA LEU A 177 -5.93 0.06 7.71
C LEU A 177 -6.84 -1.05 7.16
N GLN A 178 -7.90 -0.63 6.47
CA GLN A 178 -8.87 -1.49 5.81
C GLN A 178 -8.71 -1.49 4.30
N ARG A 179 -8.28 -0.37 3.73
CA ARG A 179 -8.02 -0.19 2.30
C ARG A 179 -6.67 0.47 2.08
N LEU A 180 -5.85 -0.17 1.26
CA LEU A 180 -4.58 0.35 0.80
C LEU A 180 -4.53 0.29 -0.73
N GLU A 181 -4.21 1.41 -1.35
CA GLU A 181 -3.91 1.45 -2.77
C GLU A 181 -2.49 1.95 -2.99
N LEU A 182 -1.62 1.08 -3.48
CA LEU A 182 -0.29 1.41 -3.94
C LEU A 182 -0.35 1.53 -5.46
N ARG A 183 -0.10 2.74 -5.98
CA ARG A 183 -0.10 3.01 -7.42
C ARG A 183 1.30 3.38 -7.88
N ASN A 184 1.75 2.74 -8.96
CA ASN A 184 3.11 2.89 -9.51
C ASN A 184 4.23 2.58 -8.49
N PHE A 185 3.99 1.67 -7.56
CA PHE A 185 4.95 1.29 -6.54
C PHE A 185 5.87 0.17 -7.04
N HIS A 186 7.17 0.45 -7.16
CA HIS A 186 8.16 -0.50 -7.69
C HIS A 186 9.30 -0.70 -6.67
N PRO A 187 9.09 -1.55 -5.65
CA PRO A 187 10.11 -1.81 -4.64
C PRO A 187 11.27 -2.57 -5.25
N GLN A 188 12.48 -2.34 -4.75
CA GLN A 188 13.63 -3.17 -5.12
C GLN A 188 13.45 -4.59 -4.58
N LYS A 189 13.89 -5.59 -5.34
CA LYS A 189 13.75 -7.02 -5.00
C LYS A 189 14.20 -7.36 -3.58
N LYS A 190 15.32 -6.77 -3.13
CA LYS A 190 15.87 -6.99 -1.77
C LYS A 190 14.93 -6.57 -0.64
N PHE A 191 13.96 -5.69 -0.93
CA PHE A 191 13.05 -5.15 0.08
C PHE A 191 11.63 -5.74 0.02
N LEU A 192 11.38 -6.75 -0.81
CA LEU A 192 10.05 -7.40 -0.81
C LEU A 192 9.68 -8.03 0.53
N HIS A 193 10.68 -8.44 1.32
CA HIS A 193 10.46 -8.91 2.68
C HIS A 193 9.81 -7.84 3.56
N GLU A 194 10.24 -6.59 3.41
CA GLU A 194 9.68 -5.47 4.16
C GLU A 194 8.24 -5.17 3.76
N LEU A 195 7.90 -5.26 2.47
CA LEU A 195 6.51 -5.12 2.03
C LEU A 195 5.63 -6.23 2.61
N GLY A 196 6.09 -7.48 2.54
CA GLY A 196 5.38 -8.61 3.13
C GLY A 196 5.19 -8.46 4.65
N TYR A 197 6.25 -8.02 5.34
CA TYR A 197 6.20 -7.70 6.76
C TYR A 197 5.22 -6.57 7.07
N PHE A 198 5.23 -5.48 6.31
CA PHE A 198 4.24 -4.40 6.43
C PHE A 198 2.81 -4.92 6.27
N LEU A 199 2.53 -5.72 5.25
CA LEU A 199 1.20 -6.29 5.02
C LEU A 199 0.75 -7.18 6.18
N SER A 200 1.67 -7.94 6.79
CA SER A 200 1.38 -8.76 7.98
C SER A 200 1.00 -7.93 9.21
N LYS A 201 1.33 -6.63 9.24
CA LYS A 201 0.93 -5.68 10.30
C LYS A 201 -0.41 -5.00 10.03
N CYS A 202 -1.06 -5.30 8.91
CA CYS A 202 -2.35 -4.76 8.50
C CYS A 202 -3.42 -5.88 8.46
N PRO A 203 -3.72 -6.57 9.58
CA PRO A 203 -4.61 -7.74 9.58
C PRO A 203 -6.06 -7.41 9.20
N ASN A 204 -6.46 -6.15 9.30
CA ASN A 204 -7.80 -5.67 8.97
C ASN A 204 -7.97 -5.29 7.49
N LEU A 205 -6.93 -5.47 6.66
CA LEU A 205 -6.97 -5.08 5.27
C LEU A 205 -7.96 -5.96 4.49
N THR A 206 -8.99 -5.32 3.96
CA THR A 206 -10.03 -5.93 3.12
C THR A 206 -9.83 -5.60 1.64
N HIS A 207 -9.17 -4.49 1.34
CA HIS A 207 -8.92 -4.02 -0.01
C HIS A 207 -7.44 -3.69 -0.19
N LEU A 208 -6.80 -4.34 -1.15
CA LEU A 208 -5.43 -4.05 -1.57
C LEU A 208 -5.41 -3.78 -3.06
N SER A 209 -4.97 -2.60 -3.47
CA SER A 209 -4.64 -2.29 -4.86
C SER A 209 -3.13 -2.19 -5.03
N LEU A 210 -2.62 -2.87 -6.05
CA LEU A 210 -1.25 -2.78 -6.54
C LEU A 210 -1.27 -2.25 -7.98
N SER A 211 -2.18 -1.32 -8.27
CA SER A 211 -2.44 -0.89 -9.65
C SER A 211 -1.18 -0.28 -10.28
N SER A 212 -0.86 -0.74 -11.50
CA SER A 212 0.34 -0.35 -12.25
C SER A 212 1.64 -0.46 -11.43
N SER A 213 1.66 -1.33 -10.42
CA SER A 213 2.77 -1.49 -9.49
C SER A 213 3.49 -2.82 -9.73
N LEU A 214 4.69 -2.94 -9.19
CA LEU A 214 5.55 -4.13 -9.30
C LEU A 214 5.99 -4.43 -10.74
N ASP A 215 6.88 -5.40 -10.90
CA ASP A 215 7.45 -5.84 -12.18
C ASP A 215 7.33 -7.37 -12.33
N SER A 216 7.90 -7.92 -13.42
CA SER A 216 7.85 -9.36 -13.73
C SER A 216 8.56 -10.26 -12.72
N THR A 217 9.39 -9.70 -11.86
CA THR A 217 10.09 -10.38 -10.77
C THR A 217 9.33 -10.19 -9.46
N THR A 218 9.05 -8.95 -9.09
CA THR A 218 8.47 -8.59 -7.79
C THR A 218 6.99 -8.93 -7.67
N GLY A 219 6.22 -8.80 -8.77
CA GLY A 219 4.78 -9.08 -8.82
C GLY A 219 4.43 -10.52 -8.41
N PRO A 220 4.96 -11.54 -9.11
CA PRO A 220 4.74 -12.93 -8.73
C PRO A 220 5.23 -13.26 -7.31
N GLN A 221 6.37 -12.72 -6.87
CA GLN A 221 6.91 -12.98 -5.53
C GLN A 221 5.97 -12.52 -4.42
N ILE A 222 5.32 -11.37 -4.60
CA ILE A 222 4.31 -10.87 -3.65
C ILE A 222 3.02 -11.68 -3.69
N LEU A 223 2.55 -12.11 -4.87
CA LEU A 223 1.35 -12.95 -4.96
C LEU A 223 1.52 -14.32 -4.29
N PHE A 224 2.69 -14.94 -4.46
CA PHE A 224 3.01 -16.29 -3.95
C PHE A 224 3.89 -16.28 -2.70
N TYR A 225 3.94 -15.14 -1.99
CA TYR A 225 4.76 -14.90 -0.80
C TYR A 225 6.06 -15.69 -0.77
N HIS A 226 6.88 -15.52 -1.81
CA HIS A 226 8.08 -16.34 -2.01
C HIS A 226 9.34 -15.47 -1.95
N TYR A 227 10.21 -15.76 -0.99
CA TYR A 227 11.46 -15.04 -0.75
C TYR A 227 12.69 -15.67 -1.39
N GLU A 228 12.62 -16.93 -1.79
CA GLU A 228 13.73 -17.64 -2.43
C GLU A 228 13.51 -17.79 -3.95
N GLU A 229 14.51 -18.21 -4.72
CA GLU A 229 14.47 -18.08 -6.18
C GLU A 229 13.89 -19.30 -6.93
N MET A 230 13.49 -20.39 -6.26
CA MET A 230 13.38 -21.68 -6.97
C MET A 230 12.10 -22.50 -6.81
N GLN A 231 11.10 -22.14 -5.99
CA GLN A 231 9.84 -22.90 -5.93
C GLN A 231 8.66 -21.98 -5.64
N PHE A 232 7.54 -22.07 -6.37
CA PHE A 232 6.35 -21.32 -5.96
C PHE A 232 6.04 -21.64 -4.49
N GLY A 233 6.02 -20.60 -3.64
CA GLY A 233 5.68 -20.73 -2.23
C GLY A 233 4.34 -21.43 -2.07
N THR A 234 4.18 -22.18 -0.98
CA THR A 234 2.87 -22.78 -0.65
C THR A 234 1.90 -21.75 -0.10
N GLU A 235 2.42 -20.60 0.34
CA GLU A 235 1.67 -19.45 0.83
C GLU A 235 1.43 -18.42 -0.28
N THR A 236 0.37 -17.66 -0.12
CA THR A 236 -0.07 -16.61 -1.03
C THR A 236 -0.29 -15.33 -0.24
N ILE A 237 -0.49 -14.22 -0.93
CA ILE A 237 -0.84 -12.94 -0.27
C ILE A 237 -2.09 -13.05 0.62
N VAL A 238 -3.01 -13.98 0.33
CA VAL A 238 -4.24 -14.19 1.11
C VAL A 238 -3.95 -14.91 2.44
N ASP A 239 -2.83 -15.62 2.55
CA ASP A 239 -2.41 -16.24 3.81
C ASP A 239 -1.85 -15.17 4.79
N ILE A 240 -1.24 -14.10 4.26
CA ILE A 240 -0.80 -12.93 5.03
C ILE A 240 -1.97 -12.02 5.39
N LEU A 241 -2.91 -11.86 4.45
CA LEU A 241 -4.06 -10.98 4.56
C LEU A 241 -5.34 -11.82 4.60
N PRO A 242 -5.65 -12.48 5.73
CA PRO A 242 -6.75 -13.42 5.82
C PRO A 242 -8.10 -12.77 5.51
N ASN A 243 -8.28 -11.48 5.82
CA ASN A 243 -9.52 -10.74 5.61
C ASN A 243 -9.62 -10.07 4.23
N LEU A 244 -8.66 -10.31 3.33
CA LEU A 244 -8.66 -9.69 2.01
C LEU A 244 -9.88 -10.13 1.20
N GLN A 245 -10.67 -9.16 0.75
CA GLN A 245 -11.88 -9.36 -0.05
C GLN A 245 -11.66 -8.90 -1.50
N VAL A 246 -10.90 -7.83 -1.70
CA VAL A 246 -10.62 -7.26 -3.01
C VAL A 246 -9.12 -7.14 -3.22
N LEU A 247 -8.64 -7.77 -4.30
CA LEU A 247 -7.29 -7.61 -4.80
C LEU A 247 -7.33 -6.93 -6.16
N ASP A 248 -6.86 -5.69 -6.24
CA ASP A 248 -6.82 -4.93 -7.47
C ASP A 248 -5.43 -4.93 -8.08
N LEU A 249 -5.29 -5.57 -9.24
CA LEU A 249 -4.06 -5.71 -10.01
C LEU A 249 -4.16 -4.94 -11.34
N GLN A 250 -5.04 -3.95 -11.45
CA GLN A 250 -5.23 -3.19 -12.69
C GLN A 250 -3.94 -2.55 -13.19
N GLY A 251 -3.69 -2.62 -14.50
CA GLY A 251 -2.51 -2.01 -15.12
C GLY A 251 -1.19 -2.76 -14.91
N CYS A 252 -1.18 -3.85 -14.13
CA CYS A 252 0.00 -4.68 -13.91
C CYS A 252 0.41 -5.43 -15.19
N GLN A 253 1.42 -4.91 -15.91
CA GLN A 253 1.89 -5.49 -17.18
C GLN A 253 2.55 -6.86 -17.02
N TRP A 254 3.09 -7.13 -15.83
CA TRP A 254 3.69 -8.42 -15.47
C TRP A 254 2.66 -9.54 -15.28
N LEU A 255 1.38 -9.21 -15.10
CA LEU A 255 0.35 -10.20 -14.82
C LEU A 255 0.05 -11.01 -16.09
N THR A 256 0.37 -12.30 -16.05
CA THR A 256 0.04 -13.25 -17.12
C THR A 256 -1.15 -14.13 -16.75
N VAL A 257 -1.76 -14.77 -17.76
CA VAL A 257 -2.85 -15.73 -17.55
C VAL A 257 -2.39 -16.91 -16.69
N ASP A 258 -1.17 -17.38 -16.87
CA ASP A 258 -0.64 -18.54 -16.14
C ASP A 258 -0.35 -18.18 -14.68
N THR A 259 0.27 -17.02 -14.42
CA THR A 259 0.45 -16.48 -13.06
C THR A 259 -0.88 -16.41 -12.32
N LEU A 260 -1.90 -15.82 -12.95
CA LEU A 260 -3.23 -15.68 -12.35
C LEU A 260 -3.92 -17.04 -12.13
N LYS A 261 -3.85 -17.97 -13.09
CA LYS A 261 -4.40 -19.32 -12.93
C LYS A 261 -3.76 -20.07 -11.78
N THR A 262 -2.43 -19.99 -11.65
CA THR A 262 -1.69 -20.62 -10.56
C THR A 262 -2.14 -20.03 -9.23
N PHE A 263 -2.19 -18.71 -9.09
CA PHE A 263 -2.68 -18.04 -7.88
C PHE A 263 -4.10 -18.50 -7.48
N LEU A 264 -5.03 -18.51 -8.43
CA LEU A 264 -6.40 -18.97 -8.21
C LEU A 264 -6.48 -20.46 -7.84
N PHE A 265 -5.59 -21.29 -8.40
CA PHE A 265 -5.52 -22.71 -8.05
C PHE A 265 -5.09 -22.91 -6.59
N HIS A 266 -4.10 -22.16 -6.11
CA HIS A 266 -3.62 -22.21 -4.73
C HIS A 266 -4.71 -21.79 -3.74
N ILE A 267 -5.38 -20.66 -4.00
CA ILE A 267 -6.48 -20.15 -3.16
C ILE A 267 -7.64 -21.16 -3.07
N LYS A 268 -7.95 -21.85 -4.17
CA LYS A 268 -9.07 -22.79 -4.22
C LYS A 268 -8.76 -24.14 -3.57
N ASN A 269 -7.48 -24.52 -3.47
CA ASN A 269 -7.03 -25.81 -2.96
C ASN A 269 -5.94 -25.66 -1.87
N PRO A 270 -6.21 -24.96 -0.75
CA PRO A 270 -5.20 -24.71 0.28
C PRO A 270 -4.61 -26.00 0.86
N SER A 271 -5.43 -27.07 0.94
CA SER A 271 -5.03 -28.39 1.42
C SER A 271 -4.12 -29.19 0.48
N ALA A 272 -3.99 -28.79 -0.79
CA ALA A 272 -3.08 -29.44 -1.73
C ALA A 272 -1.62 -29.01 -1.54
N CYS A 273 -1.41 -27.88 -0.87
CA CYS A 273 -0.09 -27.24 -0.75
C CYS A 273 0.58 -27.49 0.60
N ASN A 274 -0.19 -27.56 1.69
CA ASN A 274 0.33 -27.78 3.04
C ASN A 274 -0.40 -28.97 3.67
N GLY A 275 0.32 -30.06 3.95
CA GLY A 275 -0.24 -31.30 4.54
C GLY A 275 -0.90 -31.13 5.92
N GLU A 276 -1.02 -29.90 6.42
CA GLU A 276 -1.75 -29.53 7.62
C GLU A 276 -3.08 -28.85 7.25
N CYS A 277 -4.17 -29.57 7.56
CA CYS A 277 -5.53 -29.20 7.23
C CYS A 277 -6.03 -28.07 8.16
N LYS A 278 -5.62 -26.82 7.92
CA LYS A 278 -6.40 -25.67 8.39
C LYS A 278 -7.46 -25.39 7.32
N SER A 279 -8.73 -25.64 7.63
CA SER A 279 -9.85 -25.32 6.74
C SER A 279 -10.07 -23.81 6.72
N TYR A 280 -9.12 -23.06 6.16
CA TYR A 280 -9.31 -21.64 5.91
C TYR A 280 -9.95 -21.50 4.52
N THR A 281 -11.19 -21.04 4.48
CA THR A 281 -11.79 -20.58 3.22
C THR A 281 -11.37 -19.13 3.02
N PRO A 282 -10.54 -18.83 2.00
CA PRO A 282 -10.12 -17.46 1.74
C PRO A 282 -11.32 -16.54 1.50
N THR A 283 -11.30 -15.34 2.08
CA THR A 283 -12.37 -14.34 1.97
C THR A 283 -12.36 -13.58 0.65
N LEU A 284 -11.40 -13.87 -0.23
CA LEU A 284 -11.20 -13.14 -1.48
C LEU A 284 -12.44 -13.29 -2.37
N GLU A 285 -13.12 -12.17 -2.60
CA GLU A 285 -14.36 -12.10 -3.37
C GLU A 285 -14.11 -11.62 -4.79
N MET A 286 -13.12 -10.74 -5.00
CA MET A 286 -12.87 -10.11 -6.29
C MET A 286 -11.37 -9.92 -6.57
N VAL A 287 -10.99 -10.17 -7.82
CA VAL A 287 -9.69 -9.79 -8.38
C VAL A 287 -9.90 -8.89 -9.60
N CYS A 288 -9.40 -7.66 -9.54
CA CYS A 288 -9.51 -6.70 -10.63
C CYS A 288 -8.27 -6.77 -11.53
N VAL A 289 -8.46 -6.91 -12.84
CA VAL A 289 -7.38 -7.13 -13.82
C VAL A 289 -7.52 -6.22 -15.06
N GLY A 290 -8.24 -5.11 -14.92
CA GLY A 290 -8.40 -4.11 -15.97
C GLY A 290 -7.08 -3.52 -16.45
N SER A 291 -6.99 -3.19 -17.74
CA SER A 291 -5.80 -2.56 -18.34
C SER A 291 -4.48 -3.34 -18.17
N CYS A 292 -4.53 -4.61 -17.76
CA CYS A 292 -3.38 -5.52 -17.77
C CYS A 292 -3.08 -6.00 -19.20
N ASN A 293 -2.19 -6.99 -19.32
CA ASN A 293 -1.93 -7.67 -20.57
C ASN A 293 -3.25 -8.08 -21.27
N LYS A 294 -3.41 -7.70 -22.55
CA LYS A 294 -4.61 -7.93 -23.36
C LYS A 294 -5.11 -9.39 -23.28
N TYR A 295 -4.19 -10.35 -23.22
CA TYR A 295 -4.54 -11.77 -23.10
C TYR A 295 -5.23 -12.14 -21.79
N VAL A 296 -4.95 -11.44 -20.68
CA VAL A 296 -5.64 -11.65 -19.40
C VAL A 296 -7.09 -11.19 -19.51
N SER A 297 -7.31 -9.99 -20.07
CA SER A 297 -8.65 -9.44 -20.29
C SER A 297 -9.51 -10.33 -21.18
N GLU A 298 -8.95 -10.86 -22.27
CA GLU A 298 -9.63 -11.79 -23.18
C GLU A 298 -9.99 -13.14 -22.52
N LYS A 299 -9.28 -13.54 -21.45
CA LYS A 299 -9.49 -14.80 -20.74
C LYS A 299 -10.33 -14.67 -19.47
N CYS A 300 -10.84 -13.48 -19.13
CA CYS A 300 -11.61 -13.24 -17.91
C CYS A 300 -12.82 -14.19 -17.77
N THR A 301 -13.59 -14.44 -18.84
CA THR A 301 -14.73 -15.37 -18.79
C THR A 301 -14.28 -16.79 -18.42
N ALA A 302 -13.22 -17.30 -19.07
CA ALA A 302 -12.70 -18.63 -18.79
C ALA A 302 -12.09 -18.76 -17.39
N LEU A 303 -11.49 -17.68 -16.87
CA LEU A 303 -10.98 -17.62 -15.51
C LEU A 303 -12.11 -17.63 -14.47
N ASN A 304 -13.21 -16.92 -14.74
CA ASN A 304 -14.41 -16.96 -13.89
C ASN A 304 -15.08 -18.34 -13.87
N GLU A 305 -15.13 -19.03 -15.01
CA GLU A 305 -15.58 -20.42 -15.08
C GLU A 305 -14.68 -21.34 -14.25
N PHE A 306 -13.35 -21.15 -14.32
CA PHE A 306 -12.38 -21.92 -13.53
C PHE A 306 -12.57 -21.75 -12.02
N THR A 307 -12.87 -20.53 -11.55
CA THR A 307 -13.13 -20.25 -10.14
C THR A 307 -14.54 -20.61 -9.68
N ALA A 308 -15.41 -21.08 -10.59
CA ALA A 308 -16.86 -21.22 -10.33
C ALA A 308 -17.48 -19.89 -9.82
N GLY A 309 -16.93 -18.75 -10.27
CA GLY A 309 -17.37 -17.41 -9.92
C GLY A 309 -16.85 -16.84 -8.61
N LYS A 310 -15.94 -17.53 -7.88
CA LYS A 310 -15.31 -17.00 -6.64
C LYS A 310 -13.82 -17.36 -6.51
N PRO A 311 -12.91 -16.37 -6.42
CA PRO A 311 -13.18 -14.94 -6.57
C PRO A 311 -13.66 -14.59 -7.98
N LEU A 312 -14.43 -13.50 -8.09
CA LEU A 312 -14.85 -12.89 -9.35
C LEU A 312 -13.67 -12.14 -9.97
N ILE A 313 -13.31 -12.52 -11.19
CA ILE A 313 -12.31 -11.83 -12.00
C ILE A 313 -13.01 -10.75 -12.81
N CYS A 314 -12.67 -9.49 -12.54
CA CYS A 314 -13.32 -8.32 -13.11
C CYS A 314 -12.35 -7.43 -13.88
N ILE A 315 -12.77 -6.92 -15.04
CA ILE A 315 -11.99 -5.96 -15.83
C ILE A 315 -12.26 -4.52 -15.34
N ASN A 316 -13.50 -4.22 -14.94
CA ASN A 316 -13.92 -2.91 -14.46
C ASN A 316 -14.59 -3.07 -13.10
N PRO A 317 -13.89 -2.85 -11.97
CA PRO A 317 -14.56 -2.90 -10.69
C PRO A 317 -15.72 -1.89 -10.63
N PRO A 318 -16.82 -2.21 -9.93
CA PRO A 318 -17.75 -1.18 -9.50
C PRO A 318 -16.98 -0.23 -8.57
N LEU A 319 -16.97 1.06 -8.90
CA LEU A 319 -16.38 2.12 -8.08
C LEU A 319 -17.16 2.30 -6.77
#